data_AF-A0A9P9DC38-F1
#
_entry.id   AF-A0A9P9DC38-F1
#
_cell.length_a   1.000
_cell.length_b   1.000
_cell.length_c   1.000
_cell.angle_alpha   90.00
_cell.angle_beta   90.00
_cell.angle_gamma   90.00
#
_symmetry.space_group_name_H-M   'P 1'
#
loop_
_entity.id
_entity.type
_entity.pdbx_description
1 polymer ?
#
loop_
_entity_poly.entity_id
_entity_poly.type
_entity_poly.pdbx_seq_one_letter_code
_entity_poly.pdbx_strand_id
1 'polypeptide(L)'
;MVLSTDAYKSRHFDLSIITAKVFQLTELAYNLVASARLAPETAMNEVAAVYAQCLDWYESFFALVSREGSRTPFILFVHMYYHFCVLCAFRPFVSLTWNQSDIQPHKICAQAAQSILALAQSYDDLFTLSRVCGLIPYLICASGMYGLSMSESGSPMDLVHLWLGDYTLPPIKSEFTISDFSTKQAYASTPPSHIKMSIAAHARLLLAKIGTTHPAAMVAERMLATDPRPSV
;
A
#
# COMPACT_ATOMS: atom_id res chain seq x y z
N MET A 1 -21.85 12.81 36.68
CA MET A 1 -20.57 13.48 36.37
C MET A 1 -19.39 12.51 36.20
N VAL A 2 -19.41 11.30 36.78
CA VAL A 2 -18.31 10.30 36.69
C VAL A 2 -18.18 9.60 35.32
N LEU A 3 -19.30 9.34 34.63
CA LEU A 3 -19.32 8.66 33.31
C LEU A 3 -18.58 9.41 32.19
N SER A 4 -18.46 10.73 32.28
CA SER A 4 -17.81 11.54 31.24
C SER A 4 -16.28 11.50 31.36
N THR A 5 -15.75 11.29 32.56
CA THR A 5 -14.31 11.27 32.84
C THR A 5 -13.68 9.93 32.41
N ASP A 6 -14.39 8.82 32.59
CA ASP A 6 -13.92 7.49 32.20
C ASP A 6 -13.94 7.30 30.67
N ALA A 7 -14.97 7.80 29.99
CA ALA A 7 -15.05 7.77 28.52
C ALA A 7 -14.03 8.69 27.83
N TYR A 8 -13.60 9.76 28.50
CA TYR A 8 -12.53 10.63 28.02
C TYR A 8 -11.15 9.99 28.21
N LYS A 9 -10.88 9.41 29.38
CA LYS A 9 -9.64 8.67 29.66
C LYS A 9 -9.46 7.46 28.75
N SER A 10 -10.52 6.70 28.51
CA SER A 10 -10.51 5.57 27.56
C SER A 10 -10.12 6.04 26.16
N ARG A 11 -10.77 7.09 25.63
CA ARG A 11 -10.47 7.63 24.29
C ARG A 11 -9.04 8.16 24.16
N HIS A 12 -8.51 8.82 25.20
CA HIS A 12 -7.14 9.31 25.21
C HIS A 12 -6.13 8.16 25.23
N PHE A 13 -6.41 7.11 26.01
CA PHE A 13 -5.61 5.90 26.04
C PHE A 13 -5.62 5.18 24.68
N ASP A 14 -6.78 5.02 24.05
CA ASP A 14 -6.93 4.43 22.71
C ASP A 14 -6.12 5.20 21.66
N LEU A 15 -6.18 6.53 21.66
CA LEU A 15 -5.41 7.37 20.74
C LEU A 15 -3.90 7.22 20.95
N SER A 16 -3.44 7.18 22.22
CA SER A 16 -2.02 7.01 22.52
C SER A 16 -1.47 5.66 22.02
N ILE A 17 -2.25 4.59 22.12
CA ILE A 17 -1.89 3.27 21.60
C ILE A 17 -1.83 3.29 20.08
N ILE A 18 -2.83 3.89 19.43
CA ILE A 18 -2.85 4.04 17.97
C ILE A 18 -1.61 4.80 17.49
N THR A 19 -1.29 5.93 18.12
CA THR A 19 -0.10 6.72 17.78
C THR A 19 1.19 5.91 18.00
N ALA A 20 1.31 5.20 19.10
CA ALA A 20 2.47 4.35 19.38
C ALA A 20 2.64 3.24 18.32
N LYS A 21 1.54 2.59 17.91
CA LYS A 21 1.56 1.58 16.85
C LYS A 21 1.99 2.17 15.52
N VAL A 22 1.46 3.34 15.11
CA VAL A 22 1.87 4.00 13.88
C VAL A 22 3.38 4.31 13.91
N PHE A 23 3.90 4.81 15.03
CA PHE A 23 5.32 5.07 15.19
C PHE A 23 6.18 3.79 15.08
N GLN A 24 5.75 2.69 15.71
CA GLN A 24 6.44 1.40 15.62
C GLN A 24 6.59 0.92 14.17
N LEU A 25 5.55 1.10 13.34
CA LEU A 25 5.62 0.75 11.92
C LEU A 25 6.61 1.65 11.18
N THR A 26 6.58 2.97 11.44
CA THR A 26 7.53 3.92 10.83
C THR A 26 8.97 3.59 11.21
N GLU A 27 9.20 3.26 12.48
CA GLU A 27 10.49 2.86 13.01
C GLU A 27 10.98 1.56 12.37
N LEU A 28 10.12 0.55 12.27
CA LEU A 28 10.44 -0.71 11.59
C LEU A 28 10.89 -0.48 10.14
N ALA A 29 10.15 0.34 9.39
CA ALA A 29 10.49 0.69 8.01
C ALA A 29 11.81 1.47 7.93
N TYR A 30 12.01 2.45 8.82
CA TYR A 30 13.23 3.25 8.87
C TYR A 30 14.47 2.40 9.19
N ASN A 31 14.37 1.51 10.18
CA ASN A 31 15.46 0.65 10.60
C ASN A 31 15.93 -0.27 9.46
N LEU A 32 15.00 -0.89 8.72
CA LEU A 32 15.39 -1.72 7.57
C LEU A 32 16.08 -0.90 6.48
N VAL A 33 15.58 0.31 6.18
CA VAL A 33 16.22 1.21 5.20
C VAL A 33 17.62 1.64 5.67
N ALA A 34 17.78 1.93 6.97
CA ALA A 34 19.06 2.28 7.55
C ALA A 34 20.05 1.11 7.48
N SER A 35 19.62 -0.10 7.84
CA SER A 35 20.41 -1.33 7.71
C SER A 35 20.82 -1.57 6.25
N ALA A 36 19.90 -1.42 5.31
CA ALA A 36 20.19 -1.58 3.88
C ALA A 36 21.26 -0.60 3.37
N ARG A 37 21.33 0.62 3.94
CA ARG A 37 22.33 1.63 3.60
C ARG A 37 23.70 1.37 4.22
N LEU A 38 23.72 0.86 5.45
CA LEU A 38 24.95 0.67 6.22
C LEU A 38 25.62 -0.69 5.92
N ALA A 39 24.81 -1.75 5.79
CA ALA A 39 25.28 -3.12 5.60
C ALA A 39 24.25 -3.93 4.77
N PRO A 40 24.26 -3.77 3.42
CA PRO A 40 23.28 -4.41 2.53
C PRO A 40 23.18 -5.93 2.69
N GLU A 41 24.32 -6.62 2.79
CA GLU A 41 24.39 -8.08 2.94
C GLU A 41 23.74 -8.57 4.24
N THR A 42 23.96 -7.85 5.33
CA THR A 42 23.33 -8.16 6.63
C THR A 42 21.83 -7.89 6.57
N ALA A 43 21.44 -6.75 6.01
CA ALA A 43 20.04 -6.35 5.88
C ALA A 43 19.23 -7.33 5.01
N MET A 44 19.83 -7.92 3.97
CA MET A 44 19.18 -8.95 3.14
C MET A 44 18.70 -10.15 3.97
N ASN A 45 19.45 -10.55 5.00
CA ASN A 45 19.06 -11.64 5.89
C ASN A 45 17.90 -11.27 6.82
N GLU A 46 17.67 -9.98 7.06
CA GLU A 46 16.60 -9.46 7.93
C GLU A 46 15.28 -9.23 7.18
N VAL A 47 15.31 -9.10 5.84
CA VAL A 47 14.13 -8.78 5.01
C VAL A 47 12.94 -9.69 5.30
N ALA A 48 13.17 -11.00 5.45
CA ALA A 48 12.13 -11.96 5.74
C ALA A 48 11.48 -11.74 7.12
N ALA A 49 12.32 -11.54 8.14
CA ALA A 49 11.87 -11.31 9.50
C ALA A 49 11.13 -9.97 9.62
N VAL A 50 11.61 -8.91 8.96
CA VAL A 50 10.94 -7.62 8.94
C VAL A 50 9.60 -7.70 8.20
N TYR A 51 9.52 -8.47 7.11
CA TYR A 51 8.24 -8.65 6.41
C TYR A 51 7.19 -9.34 7.29
N ALA A 52 7.59 -10.39 8.03
CA ALA A 52 6.72 -11.01 9.01
C ALA A 52 6.25 -10.01 10.09
N GLN A 53 7.16 -9.20 10.63
CA GLN A 53 6.81 -8.15 11.60
C GLN A 53 5.84 -7.11 11.04
N CYS A 54 5.95 -6.73 9.76
CA CYS A 54 4.97 -5.87 9.10
C CYS A 54 3.58 -6.52 9.07
N LEU A 55 3.49 -7.80 8.72
CA LEU A 55 2.22 -8.53 8.69
C LEU A 55 1.61 -8.66 10.09
N ASP A 56 2.41 -9.03 11.08
CA ASP A 56 1.98 -9.11 12.49
C ASP A 56 1.49 -7.75 13.00
N TRP A 57 2.19 -6.67 12.63
CA TRP A 57 1.77 -5.32 12.96
C TRP A 57 0.41 -5.00 12.35
N TYR A 58 0.20 -5.35 11.08
CA TYR A 58 -1.05 -5.10 10.36
C TYR A 58 -2.23 -5.80 11.04
N GLU A 59 -2.08 -7.10 11.31
CA GLU A 59 -3.12 -7.88 12.01
C GLU A 59 -3.39 -7.33 13.41
N SER A 60 -2.33 -7.04 14.18
CA SER A 60 -2.45 -6.49 15.52
C SER A 60 -3.13 -5.12 15.55
N PHE A 61 -2.78 -4.23 14.61
CA PHE A 61 -3.36 -2.89 14.53
C PHE A 61 -4.85 -2.99 14.19
N PHE A 62 -5.21 -3.77 13.16
CA PHE A 62 -6.60 -3.88 12.78
C PHE A 62 -7.43 -4.62 13.82
N ALA A 63 -6.89 -5.60 14.55
CA ALA A 63 -7.57 -6.19 15.71
C ALA A 63 -7.91 -5.15 16.80
N LEU A 64 -7.03 -4.16 17.02
CA LEU A 64 -7.28 -3.07 17.98
C LEU A 64 -8.42 -2.14 17.55
N VAL A 65 -8.49 -1.80 16.26
CA VAL A 65 -9.46 -0.81 15.75
C VAL A 65 -10.76 -1.43 15.20
N SER A 66 -10.84 -2.77 15.05
CA SER A 66 -11.97 -3.51 14.46
C SER A 66 -13.24 -3.57 15.31
N ARG A 67 -13.44 -2.63 16.24
CA ARG A 67 -14.59 -2.66 17.14
C ARG A 67 -15.91 -2.37 16.44
N GLU A 68 -15.89 -1.69 15.30
CA GLU A 68 -17.03 -1.47 14.41
C GLU A 68 -16.48 -1.43 12.98
N GLY A 69 -16.93 -2.33 12.09
CA GLY A 69 -16.44 -2.54 10.72
C GLY A 69 -16.62 -1.34 9.76
N SER A 70 -16.10 -0.19 10.16
CA SER A 70 -16.33 1.10 9.56
C SER A 70 -15.19 1.42 8.60
N ARG A 71 -15.52 1.49 7.31
CA ARG A 71 -14.64 2.00 6.25
C ARG A 71 -14.43 3.50 6.42
N THR A 72 -13.86 3.94 7.54
CA THR A 72 -13.66 5.38 7.80
C THR A 72 -12.47 5.92 6.99
N PRO A 73 -12.43 7.24 6.71
CA PRO A 73 -11.27 7.88 6.11
C PRO A 73 -9.95 7.59 6.85
N PHE A 74 -10.00 7.49 8.19
CA PHE A 74 -8.85 7.16 9.02
C PHE A 74 -8.36 5.73 8.79
N ILE A 75 -9.26 4.75 8.75
CA ILE A 75 -8.90 3.34 8.52
C ILE A 75 -8.28 3.16 7.13
N LEU A 76 -8.88 3.74 6.08
CA LEU A 76 -8.30 3.74 4.73
C LEU A 76 -6.92 4.40 4.70
N PHE A 77 -6.75 5.52 5.42
CA PHE A 77 -5.45 6.17 5.56
C PHE A 77 -4.41 5.25 6.20
N VAL A 78 -4.74 4.54 7.28
CA VAL A 78 -3.79 3.61 7.92
C VAL A 78 -3.44 2.45 6.98
N HIS A 79 -4.40 1.89 6.24
CA HIS A 79 -4.08 0.89 5.20
C HIS A 79 -3.12 1.44 4.15
N MET A 80 -3.35 2.65 3.63
CA MET A 80 -2.44 3.30 2.68
C MET A 80 -1.05 3.53 3.29
N TYR A 81 -1.02 3.98 4.55
CA TYR A 81 0.23 4.24 5.27
C TYR A 81 1.04 2.95 5.50
N TYR A 82 0.38 1.85 5.85
CA TYR A 82 1.00 0.53 5.95
C TYR A 82 1.71 0.14 4.66
N HIS A 83 0.98 0.16 3.54
CA HIS A 83 1.56 -0.19 2.25
C HIS A 83 2.67 0.78 1.84
N PHE A 84 2.58 2.05 2.21
CA PHE A 84 3.66 3.00 1.96
C PHE A 84 4.92 2.68 2.76
N CYS A 85 4.80 2.35 4.06
CA CYS A 85 5.93 1.91 4.88
C CYS A 85 6.59 0.65 4.30
N VAL A 86 5.79 -0.34 3.86
CA VAL A 86 6.28 -1.53 3.16
C VAL A 86 6.98 -1.14 1.85
N LEU A 87 6.36 -0.32 1.01
CA LEU A 87 6.98 0.13 -0.24
C LEU A 87 8.35 0.80 0.03
N CYS A 88 8.43 1.70 1.02
CA CYS A 88 9.68 2.36 1.38
C CYS A 88 10.74 1.41 1.93
N ALA A 89 10.34 0.48 2.81
CA ALA A 89 11.25 -0.42 3.49
C ALA A 89 11.90 -1.43 2.53
N PHE A 90 11.15 -1.92 1.55
CA PHE A 90 11.61 -3.00 0.66
C PHE A 90 12.20 -2.49 -0.67
N ARG A 91 11.96 -1.21 -1.03
CA ARG A 91 12.50 -0.60 -2.26
C ARG A 91 14.02 -0.75 -2.44
N PRO A 92 14.88 -0.61 -1.42
CA PRO A 92 16.34 -0.77 -1.58
C PRO A 92 16.77 -2.14 -2.10
N PHE A 93 15.93 -3.16 -1.97
CA PHE A 93 16.29 -4.55 -2.28
C PHE A 93 15.74 -5.05 -3.62
N VAL A 94 15.04 -4.20 -4.37
CA VAL A 94 14.35 -4.57 -5.63
C VAL A 94 15.34 -4.95 -6.73
N SER A 95 16.52 -4.33 -6.76
CA SER A 95 17.57 -4.58 -7.75
C SER A 95 18.59 -5.66 -7.33
N LEU A 96 18.45 -6.24 -6.14
CA LEU A 96 19.40 -7.24 -5.63
C LEU A 96 19.05 -8.63 -6.18
N THR A 97 20.07 -9.45 -6.45
CA THR A 97 19.88 -10.83 -6.91
C THR A 97 19.53 -11.73 -5.73
N TRP A 98 18.29 -12.20 -5.69
CA TRP A 98 17.78 -13.08 -4.66
C TRP A 98 17.93 -14.54 -5.10
N ASN A 99 18.90 -15.25 -4.52
CA ASN A 99 19.26 -16.59 -5.01
C ASN A 99 18.41 -17.73 -4.43
N GLN A 100 17.67 -17.55 -3.33
CA GLN A 100 17.04 -18.67 -2.61
C GLN A 100 15.82 -18.33 -1.71
N SER A 101 15.33 -17.09 -1.65
CA SER A 101 14.21 -16.75 -0.74
C SER A 101 12.85 -16.84 -1.44
N ASP A 102 11.86 -17.40 -0.75
CA ASP A 102 10.44 -17.34 -1.13
C ASP A 102 9.94 -15.88 -1.23
N ILE A 103 10.61 -14.98 -0.51
CA ILE A 103 10.32 -13.55 -0.50
C ILE A 103 11.02 -12.83 -1.65
N GLN A 104 10.21 -12.10 -2.43
CA GLN A 104 10.65 -11.31 -3.58
C GLN A 104 10.27 -9.83 -3.36
N PRO A 105 11.22 -8.96 -2.96
CA PRO A 105 10.92 -7.56 -2.64
C PRO A 105 10.27 -6.77 -3.79
N HIS A 106 10.61 -7.09 -5.04
CA HIS A 106 9.98 -6.46 -6.20
C HIS A 106 8.47 -6.73 -6.27
N LYS A 107 8.02 -7.94 -5.93
CA LYS A 107 6.59 -8.30 -5.86
C LYS A 107 5.91 -7.60 -4.69
N ILE A 108 6.57 -7.58 -3.53
CA ILE A 108 6.07 -6.88 -2.33
C ILE A 108 5.84 -5.39 -2.64
N CYS A 109 6.83 -4.72 -3.21
CA CYS A 109 6.73 -3.31 -3.59
C CYS A 109 5.66 -3.06 -4.66
N ALA A 110 5.55 -3.93 -5.67
CA ALA A 110 4.51 -3.81 -6.70
C ALA A 110 3.10 -3.94 -6.11
N GLN A 111 2.89 -4.95 -5.27
CA GLN A 111 1.61 -5.17 -4.58
C GLN A 111 1.28 -4.00 -3.64
N ALA A 112 2.28 -3.49 -2.90
CA ALA A 112 2.10 -2.34 -2.02
C ALA A 112 1.70 -1.08 -2.80
N ALA A 113 2.40 -0.76 -3.90
CA ALA A 113 2.08 0.37 -4.76
C ALA A 113 0.66 0.25 -5.34
N GLN A 114 0.27 -0.93 -5.83
CA GLN A 114 -1.08 -1.18 -6.33
C GLN A 114 -2.15 -1.01 -5.24
N SER A 115 -1.88 -1.53 -4.03
CA SER A 115 -2.80 -1.43 -2.89
C SER A 115 -3.03 0.03 -2.48
N ILE A 116 -1.98 0.86 -2.46
CA ILE A 116 -2.12 2.30 -2.18
C ILE A 116 -3.08 2.97 -3.18
N LEU A 117 -2.92 2.68 -4.48
CA LEU A 117 -3.78 3.27 -5.51
C LEU A 117 -5.22 2.76 -5.43
N ALA A 118 -5.42 1.46 -5.19
CA ALA A 118 -6.76 0.89 -5.00
C ALA A 118 -7.47 1.47 -3.77
N LEU A 119 -6.74 1.67 -2.67
CA LEU A 119 -7.27 2.30 -1.45
C LEU A 119 -7.55 3.80 -1.65
N ALA A 120 -6.70 4.51 -2.39
CA ALA A 120 -6.94 5.91 -2.74
C ALA A 120 -8.17 6.07 -3.65
N GLN A 121 -8.38 5.15 -4.61
CA GLN A 121 -9.61 5.10 -5.40
C GLN A 121 -10.83 4.80 -4.50
N SER A 122 -10.72 3.83 -3.60
CA SER A 122 -11.81 3.53 -2.65
C SER A 122 -12.13 4.73 -1.74
N TYR A 123 -11.11 5.49 -1.32
CA TYR A 123 -11.29 6.71 -0.56
C TYR A 123 -12.06 7.75 -1.37
N ASP A 124 -11.71 7.90 -2.64
CA ASP A 124 -12.38 8.80 -3.58
C ASP A 124 -13.86 8.45 -3.78
N ASP A 125 -14.14 7.17 -3.99
CA ASP A 125 -15.49 6.67 -4.26
C ASP A 125 -16.42 6.84 -3.04
N LEU A 126 -15.88 6.69 -1.83
CA LEU A 126 -16.65 6.75 -0.58
C LEU A 126 -16.75 8.14 0.03
N PHE A 127 -15.68 8.94 -0.06
CA PHE A 127 -15.55 10.19 0.70
C PHE A 127 -15.23 11.41 -0.15
N THR A 128 -14.97 11.22 -1.44
CA THR A 128 -14.39 12.20 -2.36
C THR A 128 -12.98 12.63 -1.94
N LEU A 129 -12.05 12.70 -2.89
CA LEU A 129 -10.68 13.17 -2.65
C LEU A 129 -10.57 14.71 -2.41
N SER A 130 -11.66 15.38 -2.05
CA SER A 130 -11.73 16.84 -1.88
C SER A 130 -11.15 17.35 -0.56
N ARG A 131 -11.13 16.52 0.49
CA ARG A 131 -10.53 16.80 1.80
C ARG A 131 -9.68 15.61 2.24
N VAL A 132 -8.47 15.55 1.68
CA VAL A 132 -7.50 14.51 2.00
C VAL A 132 -6.47 14.99 3.01
N CYS A 133 -5.97 14.08 3.84
CA CYS A 133 -4.77 14.33 4.63
C CYS A 133 -3.63 14.71 3.68
N GLY A 134 -2.83 15.72 4.04
CA GLY A 134 -1.71 16.21 3.22
C GLY A 134 -0.68 15.14 2.89
N LEU A 135 -0.67 14.01 3.62
CA LEU A 135 0.21 12.88 3.34
C LEU A 135 -0.25 12.01 2.14
N ILE A 136 -1.57 11.89 1.89
CA ILE A 136 -2.13 10.99 0.85
C ILE A 136 -1.52 11.26 -0.54
N PRO A 137 -1.38 12.52 -1.01
CA PRO A 137 -0.70 12.80 -2.28
C PRO A 137 0.73 12.23 -2.36
N TYR A 138 1.48 12.24 -1.26
CA TYR A 138 2.83 11.67 -1.23
C TYR A 138 2.82 10.15 -1.33
N LEU A 139 1.85 9.48 -0.69
CA LEU A 139 1.70 8.02 -0.77
C LEU A 139 1.41 7.58 -2.22
N ILE A 140 0.50 8.29 -2.88
CA ILE A 140 0.14 8.06 -4.30
C ILE A 140 1.33 8.35 -5.20
N CYS A 141 2.05 9.45 -4.97
CA CYS A 141 3.25 9.83 -5.71
C CYS A 141 4.34 8.74 -5.63
N ALA A 142 4.65 8.27 -4.43
CA ALA A 142 5.65 7.22 -4.22
C ALA A 142 5.31 5.93 -4.99
N SER A 143 4.02 5.56 -5.01
CA SER A 143 3.52 4.42 -5.78
C SER A 143 3.70 4.62 -7.29
N GLY A 144 3.38 5.82 -7.79
CA GLY A 144 3.57 6.18 -9.19
C GLY A 144 5.03 6.15 -9.62
N MET A 145 5.94 6.70 -8.80
CA MET A 145 7.39 6.70 -9.07
C MET A 145 7.94 5.27 -9.12
N TYR A 146 7.47 4.38 -8.25
CA TYR A 146 7.84 2.97 -8.31
C TYR A 146 7.40 2.33 -9.64
N GLY A 147 6.16 2.58 -10.06
CA GLY A 147 5.63 2.10 -11.35
C GLY A 147 6.44 2.57 -12.56
N LEU A 148 6.94 3.81 -12.55
CA LEU A 148 7.83 4.33 -13.59
C LEU A 148 9.15 3.58 -13.63
N SER A 149 9.81 3.42 -12.48
CA SER A 149 11.11 2.74 -12.40
C SER A 149 11.07 1.28 -12.87
N MET A 150 9.93 0.59 -12.71
CA MET A 150 9.76 -0.77 -13.19
C MET A 150 9.47 -0.84 -14.70
N SER A 151 8.86 0.21 -15.27
CA SER A 151 8.56 0.29 -16.70
C SER A 151 9.81 0.63 -17.53
N GLU A 152 10.76 1.38 -16.94
CA GLU A 152 12.03 1.77 -17.60
C GLU A 152 13.06 0.64 -17.67
N SER A 153 12.97 -0.39 -16.82
CA SER A 153 13.97 -1.47 -16.75
C SER A 153 13.92 -2.47 -17.91
N GLY A 154 13.10 -2.24 -18.94
CA GLY A 154 13.07 -3.05 -20.17
C GLY A 154 12.58 -4.49 -20.00
N SER A 155 12.06 -4.86 -18.83
CA SER A 155 11.33 -6.11 -18.65
C SER A 155 9.86 -5.87 -18.99
N PRO A 156 9.32 -6.45 -20.08
CA PRO A 156 7.89 -6.49 -20.29
C PRO A 156 7.33 -7.52 -19.32
N MET A 157 7.26 -7.19 -18.03
CA MET A 157 6.68 -8.10 -17.05
C MET A 157 5.18 -8.05 -17.17
N ASP A 158 4.70 -9.22 -17.57
CA ASP A 158 3.36 -9.73 -17.74
C ASP A 158 2.29 -8.97 -16.96
N LEU A 159 1.22 -8.71 -17.69
CA LEU A 159 0.08 -7.92 -17.31
C LEU A 159 -0.71 -8.73 -16.28
N VAL A 160 -0.22 -8.75 -15.04
CA VAL A 160 -0.80 -9.56 -13.95
C VAL A 160 -2.28 -9.20 -13.84
N HIS A 161 -3.09 -10.23 -14.09
CA HIS A 161 -4.54 -10.18 -14.10
C HIS A 161 -5.08 -9.34 -12.95
N LEU A 162 -5.88 -8.33 -13.31
CA LEU A 162 -6.76 -7.56 -12.46
C LEU A 162 -7.63 -8.51 -11.62
N TRP A 163 -7.14 -8.94 -10.46
CA TRP A 163 -8.00 -9.41 -9.38
C TRP A 163 -8.56 -8.17 -8.67
N LEU A 164 -9.48 -7.50 -9.35
CA LEU A 164 -10.50 -6.68 -8.71
C LEU A 164 -11.68 -7.61 -8.40
N GLY A 165 -11.43 -8.59 -7.52
CA GLY A 165 -12.45 -9.44 -6.93
C GLY A 165 -12.78 -8.88 -5.56
N ASP A 166 -14.05 -8.52 -5.36
CA ASP A 166 -14.71 -8.11 -4.12
C ASP A 166 -13.83 -8.16 -2.85
N TYR A 167 -13.45 -7.00 -2.32
CA TYR A 167 -12.95 -6.88 -0.95
C TYR A 167 -14.09 -7.10 0.07
N THR A 168 -14.64 -8.31 0.09
CA THR A 168 -15.08 -8.95 1.32
C THR A 168 -13.83 -9.52 1.97
N LEU A 169 -13.39 -8.92 3.10
CA LEU A 169 -12.28 -9.43 3.91
C LEU A 169 -12.39 -10.96 4.11
N PRO A 170 -11.35 -11.73 3.78
CA PRO A 170 -11.08 -13.01 4.42
C PRO A 170 -9.88 -12.87 5.37
N PRO A 171 -9.85 -13.61 6.49
CA PRO A 171 -8.64 -13.73 7.28
C PRO A 171 -7.60 -14.48 6.45
N ILE A 172 -6.36 -13.96 6.42
CA ILE A 172 -5.23 -14.69 5.86
C ILE A 172 -4.95 -15.87 6.80
N LYS A 173 -5.55 -17.03 6.51
CA LYS A 173 -5.11 -18.31 7.06
C LYS A 173 -4.06 -18.88 6.13
N SER A 174 -2.89 -19.17 6.71
CA SER A 174 -1.90 -20.07 6.13
C SER A 174 -2.56 -21.42 5.83
N GLU A 175 -2.40 -21.93 4.61
CA GLU A 175 -1.92 -23.29 4.35
C GLU A 175 -1.88 -23.59 2.85
N PHE A 176 -0.72 -24.10 2.46
CA PHE A 176 -0.43 -24.78 1.20
C PHE A 176 -1.20 -26.11 1.15
N THR A 177 -1.79 -26.51 0.01
CA THR A 177 -1.69 -27.86 -0.63
C THR A 177 -2.50 -27.90 -1.93
N ILE A 178 -1.97 -28.66 -2.88
CA ILE A 178 -2.37 -28.89 -4.28
C ILE A 178 -3.60 -29.82 -4.40
N SER A 179 -4.27 -29.72 -5.56
CA SER A 179 -5.15 -30.69 -6.27
C SER A 179 -6.68 -30.57 -6.16
N ASP A 180 -7.25 -30.44 -7.38
CA ASP A 180 -8.43 -31.11 -7.93
C ASP A 180 -9.75 -30.34 -8.19
N PHE A 181 -9.94 -30.17 -9.51
CA PHE A 181 -11.14 -30.44 -10.32
C PHE A 181 -12.43 -29.60 -10.20
N SER A 182 -12.69 -28.89 -11.30
CA SER A 182 -13.97 -28.60 -11.98
C SER A 182 -15.28 -28.88 -11.23
N THR A 183 -16.20 -27.89 -11.22
CA THR A 183 -17.42 -27.91 -12.06
C THR A 183 -18.19 -26.58 -12.00
N LYS A 184 -18.60 -26.16 -13.20
CA LYS A 184 -19.51 -25.08 -13.64
C LYS A 184 -20.58 -24.61 -12.64
N GLN A 185 -20.79 -23.30 -12.58
CA GLN A 185 -22.11 -22.72 -12.90
C GLN A 185 -22.03 -21.26 -13.36
N ALA A 186 -22.72 -20.99 -14.47
CA ALA A 186 -22.77 -19.72 -15.15
C ALA A 186 -23.81 -18.79 -14.51
N TYR A 187 -23.39 -17.56 -14.23
CA TYR A 187 -24.29 -16.40 -14.18
C TYR A 187 -23.71 -15.33 -15.09
N ALA A 188 -24.47 -15.02 -16.14
CA ALA A 188 -24.16 -13.96 -17.08
C ALA A 188 -24.26 -12.61 -16.36
N SER A 189 -23.12 -11.94 -16.23
CA SER A 189 -23.05 -10.51 -15.92
C SER A 189 -21.91 -9.95 -16.75
N THR A 190 -22.27 -9.12 -17.72
CA THR A 190 -21.37 -8.43 -18.62
C THR A 190 -20.38 -7.58 -17.80
N PRO A 191 -19.06 -7.78 -17.91
CA PRO A 191 -18.10 -6.99 -17.14
C PRO A 191 -18.01 -5.58 -17.72
N PRO A 192 -17.92 -4.52 -16.89
CA PRO A 192 -17.63 -3.18 -17.37
C PRO A 192 -16.23 -3.16 -17.99
N SER A 193 -16.07 -2.39 -19.05
CA SER A 193 -14.81 -2.25 -19.81
C SER A 193 -13.67 -1.80 -18.90
N HIS A 194 -12.80 -2.72 -18.48
CA HIS A 194 -11.64 -2.43 -17.66
C HIS A 194 -10.57 -1.72 -18.50
N ILE A 195 -10.40 -0.41 -18.30
CA ILE A 195 -9.26 0.32 -18.84
C ILE A 195 -8.02 -0.21 -18.11
N LYS A 196 -7.19 -0.98 -18.82
CA LYS A 196 -5.87 -1.43 -18.33
C LYS A 196 -4.95 -0.21 -18.26
N MET A 197 -4.81 0.38 -17.08
CA MET A 197 -3.95 1.53 -16.85
C MET A 197 -2.70 1.13 -16.05
N SER A 198 -1.53 1.67 -16.42
CA SER A 198 -0.29 1.46 -15.67
C SER A 198 -0.37 2.10 -14.27
N ILE A 199 0.43 1.60 -13.32
CA ILE A 199 0.52 2.13 -11.95
C ILE A 199 0.79 3.65 -11.97
N ALA A 200 1.72 4.09 -12.81
CA ALA A 200 2.07 5.51 -12.95
C ALA A 200 0.90 6.34 -13.50
N ALA A 201 0.18 5.84 -14.50
CA ALA A 201 -0.97 6.55 -15.05
C ALA A 201 -2.15 6.60 -14.06
N HIS A 202 -2.35 5.55 -13.25
CA HIS A 202 -3.32 5.54 -12.15
C HIS A 202 -2.98 6.54 -11.04
N ALA A 203 -1.71 6.60 -10.64
CA ALA A 203 -1.26 7.61 -9.70
C ALA A 203 -1.50 9.05 -10.22
N ARG A 204 -1.19 9.32 -11.50
CA ARG A 204 -1.45 10.63 -12.13
C ARG A 204 -2.93 11.01 -12.10
N LEU A 205 -3.81 10.10 -12.47
CA LEU A 205 -5.26 10.35 -12.49
C LEU A 205 -5.77 10.75 -11.10
N LEU A 206 -5.38 10.00 -10.07
CA LEU A 206 -5.77 10.30 -8.69
C LEU A 206 -5.18 11.63 -8.20
N LEU A 207 -3.91 11.90 -8.52
CA LEU A 207 -3.25 13.16 -8.14
C LEU A 207 -3.85 14.37 -8.84
N ALA A 208 -4.20 14.27 -10.12
CA ALA A 208 -4.90 15.32 -10.85
C ALA A 208 -6.24 15.66 -10.18
N LYS A 209 -6.98 14.63 -9.73
CA LYS A 209 -8.24 14.82 -9.00
C LYS A 209 -8.02 15.58 -7.69
N ILE A 210 -7.01 15.20 -6.90
CA ILE A 210 -6.66 15.86 -5.64
C ILE A 210 -6.10 17.29 -5.88
N GLY A 211 -5.35 17.50 -6.96
CA GLY A 211 -4.67 18.74 -7.31
C GLY A 211 -5.59 19.95 -7.47
N THR A 212 -6.87 19.70 -7.76
CA THR A 212 -7.92 20.74 -7.77
C THR A 212 -8.10 21.43 -6.42
N THR A 213 -7.67 20.81 -5.32
CA THR A 213 -7.83 21.31 -3.95
C THR A 213 -6.52 21.39 -3.15
N HIS A 214 -5.46 20.69 -3.57
CA HIS A 214 -4.23 20.57 -2.79
C HIS A 214 -2.95 20.83 -3.62
N PRO A 215 -2.18 21.90 -3.35
CA PRO A 215 -0.98 22.24 -4.11
C PRO A 215 0.09 21.13 -4.17
N ALA A 216 0.26 20.36 -3.09
CA ALA A 216 1.23 19.26 -3.10
C ALA A 216 0.88 18.14 -4.11
N ALA A 217 -0.40 17.93 -4.42
CA ALA A 217 -0.81 16.95 -5.41
C ALA A 217 -0.49 17.40 -6.84
N MET A 218 -0.60 18.71 -7.13
CA MET A 218 -0.15 19.28 -8.40
C MET A 218 1.36 19.11 -8.63
N VAL A 219 2.17 19.28 -7.58
CA VAL A 219 3.62 19.06 -7.67
C VAL A 219 3.92 17.59 -7.90
N ALA A 220 3.29 16.70 -7.13
CA ALA A 220 3.44 15.25 -7.27
C ALA A 220 3.03 14.73 -8.66
N GLU A 221 1.91 15.23 -9.21
CA GLU A 221 1.46 14.90 -10.56
C GLU A 221 2.53 15.25 -11.60
N ARG A 222 3.09 16.46 -11.52
CA ARG A 222 4.15 16.92 -12.43
C ARG A 222 5.40 16.06 -12.34
N MET A 223 5.79 15.61 -11.14
CA MET A 223 6.92 14.70 -10.96
C MET A 223 6.71 13.37 -11.70
N LEU A 224 5.47 12.89 -11.81
CA LEU A 224 5.14 11.68 -12.57
C LEU A 224 4.98 11.93 -14.08
N ALA A 225 4.79 13.18 -14.50
CA ALA A 225 4.62 13.55 -15.91
C ALA A 225 5.95 13.80 -16.64
N THR A 226 7.02 14.10 -15.90
CA THR A 226 8.39 14.12 -16.41
C THR A 226 8.89 12.70 -16.66
N ASP A 227 8.46 12.10 -17.76
CA ASP A 227 9.20 11.04 -18.44
C ASP A 227 10.41 11.70 -19.14
N PRO A 228 11.66 11.26 -18.90
CA PRO A 228 12.82 11.75 -19.64
C PRO A 228 12.72 11.29 -21.10
N ARG A 229 12.01 12.07 -21.93
CA ARG A 229 12.14 11.95 -23.38
C ARG A 229 13.63 12.03 -23.73
N PRO A 230 14.20 11.09 -24.50
CA PRO A 230 15.53 11.28 -25.03
C PRO A 230 15.47 12.51 -25.94
N SER A 231 16.22 13.54 -25.58
CA SER A 231 16.57 14.63 -26.48
C SER A 231 17.32 14.01 -27.66
N VAL A 232 16.63 13.93 -28.80
CA VAL A 232 17.26 13.73 -30.12
C VAL A 232 18.16 14.91 -30.42
#